data_AF-A0A2M7KM80-F1
#
_entry.id   AF-A0A2M7KM80-F1
#
_cell.length_a   1.000
_cell.length_b   1.000
_cell.length_c   1.000
_cell.angle_alpha   90.00
_cell.angle_beta   90.00
_cell.angle_gamma   90.00
#
_symmetry.space_group_name_H-M   'P 1'
#
loop_
_entity.id
_entity.type
_entity.pdbx_description
1 polymer ?
#
loop_
_entity_poly.entity_id
_entity_poly.type
_entity_poly.pdbx_seq_one_letter_code
_entity_poly.pdbx_strand_id
1 'polypeptide(L)' 'MALAKAAGMRHLMITSKHHDGFAMFKSAASPYNIVDATPFKRDPLTELAEACRDEGLRLGFYYSQTQDWHERDAVGNTWD' A
#
# COMPACT_ATOMS: atom_id res chain seq x y z
N MET A 1 15.26 -4.05 -3.94
CA MET A 1 15.14 -3.60 -5.35
C MET A 1 16.07 -4.33 -6.32
N ALA A 2 17.27 -4.77 -5.89
CA ALA A 2 18.22 -5.51 -6.73
C ALA A 2 17.60 -6.64 -7.60
N LEU A 3 16.69 -7.45 -7.05
CA LEU A 3 16.01 -8.51 -7.81
C LEU A 3 15.18 -7.96 -8.99
N ALA A 4 14.36 -6.93 -8.76
CA ALA A 4 13.54 -6.32 -9.80
C ALA A 4 14.40 -5.73 -10.93
N LYS A 5 15.51 -5.07 -10.55
CA LYS A 5 16.48 -4.53 -11.52
C LYS A 5 17.19 -5.62 -12.31
N ALA A 6 17.63 -6.69 -11.65
CA ALA A 6 18.25 -7.85 -12.29
C ALA A 6 17.30 -8.55 -13.28
N ALA A 7 16.00 -8.53 -12.98
CA ALA A 7 14.95 -9.02 -13.86
C ALA A 7 14.60 -8.06 -15.03
N GLY A 8 15.27 -6.92 -15.15
CA GLY A 8 15.02 -5.94 -16.21
C GLY A 8 13.75 -5.10 -16.03
N MET A 9 13.14 -5.11 -14.84
CA MET A 9 11.95 -4.30 -14.56
C MET A 9 12.27 -2.81 -14.63
N ARG A 10 11.27 -2.01 -15.04
CA ARG A 10 11.37 -0.55 -15.15
C ARG A 10 10.44 0.19 -14.20
N HIS A 11 9.51 -0.55 -13.61
CA HIS A 11 8.52 -0.05 -12.68
C HIS A 11 8.15 -1.13 -11.66
N LEU A 12 7.67 -0.69 -10.51
CA LEU A 12 7.09 -1.51 -9.46
C LEU A 12 5.70 -0.97 -9.15
N MET A 13 4.72 -1.86 -9.03
CA MET A 13 3.36 -1.52 -8.59
C MET A 13 3.05 -2.28 -7.31
N ILE A 14 2.58 -1.57 -6.28
CA ILE A 14 2.35 -2.13 -4.95
C ILE A 14 0.96 -1.77 -4.43
N THR A 15 0.33 -2.71 -3.72
CA THR A 15 -0.93 -2.51 -3.02
C THR A 15 -0.74 -1.54 -1.86
N SER A 16 -1.30 -0.34 -2.00
CA SER A 16 -1.36 0.67 -0.94
C SER A 16 -2.56 0.47 -0.01
N LYS A 17 -3.67 -0.06 -0.54
CA LYS A 17 -4.84 -0.55 0.19
C LYS A 17 -5.59 -1.56 -0.69
N HIS A 18 -5.96 -2.70 -0.13
CA HIS A 18 -6.80 -3.69 -0.84
C HIS A 18 -8.28 -3.52 -0.48
N HIS A 19 -9.10 -4.49 -0.86
CA HIS A 19 -10.52 -4.54 -0.49
C HIS A 19 -10.74 -4.69 1.01
N ASP A 20 -9.79 -5.26 1.76
CA ASP A 20 -9.89 -5.40 3.22
C ASP A 20 -9.87 -4.07 4.00
N GLY A 21 -9.58 -2.96 3.33
CA GLY A 21 -9.54 -1.62 3.92
C GLY A 21 -8.23 -1.26 4.62
N PHE A 22 -7.28 -2.19 4.74
CA PHE A 22 -6.06 -1.94 5.51
C PHE A 22 -5.03 -1.15 4.70
N ALA A 23 -4.70 0.06 5.17
CA ALA A 23 -3.72 0.91 4.48
C ALA A 23 -2.28 0.49 4.80
N MET A 24 -1.47 0.30 3.76
CA MET A 24 -0.05 -0.08 3.85
C MET A 24 0.90 1.13 3.99
N PHE A 25 0.36 2.30 4.33
CA PHE A 25 1.08 3.55 4.56
C PHE A 25 0.52 4.26 5.79
N LYS A 26 1.24 5.25 6.33
CA LYS A 26 0.72 6.10 7.42
C LYS A 26 -0.44 6.96 6.91
N SER A 27 -1.66 6.46 7.05
CA SER A 27 -2.87 7.20 6.66
C SER A 27 -3.17 8.31 7.66
N ALA A 28 -3.51 9.49 7.15
CA ALA A 28 -4.07 10.57 7.96
C ALA A 28 -5.59 10.42 8.18
N ALA A 29 -6.26 9.58 7.37
CA ALA A 29 -7.71 9.45 7.37
C ALA A 29 -8.23 8.37 8.33
N SER A 30 -7.45 7.32 8.61
CA SER A 30 -7.87 6.21 9.47
C SER A 30 -6.68 5.59 10.21
N PRO A 31 -6.84 5.22 11.50
CA PRO A 31 -5.83 4.48 12.25
C PRO A 31 -5.72 3.00 11.84
N TYR A 32 -6.61 2.50 10.96
CA TYR A 32 -6.54 1.15 10.41
C TYR A 32 -5.48 1.08 9.29
N ASN A 33 -4.23 1.20 9.70
CA ASN A 33 -3.07 1.22 8.82
C ASN A 33 -1.86 0.54 9.46
N ILE A 34 -0.87 0.15 8.64
CA ILE A 34 0.29 -0.62 9.07
C ILE A 34 1.12 0.05 10.16
N VAL A 35 1.21 1.39 10.16
CA VAL A 35 2.03 2.14 11.11
C VAL A 35 1.35 2.21 12.48
N ASP A 36 0.05 2.45 12.52
CA ASP A 36 -0.68 2.63 13.78
C ASP A 36 -1.15 1.31 14.39
N ALA A 37 -1.66 0.39 13.57
CA ALA A 37 -2.35 -0.81 14.04
C ALA A 37 -1.44 -2.02 14.27
N THR A 38 -0.16 -1.96 13.88
CA THR A 38 0.76 -3.13 14.00
C THR A 38 2.00 -2.81 14.83
N PRO A 39 2.74 -3.81 15.34
CA PRO A 39 4.05 -3.61 15.96
C PRO A 39 5.17 -3.21 14.99
N PHE A 40 4.94 -3.28 13.67
CA PHE A 40 5.97 -2.96 12.67
C PHE A 40 6.33 -1.47 12.67
N LYS A 41 5.36 -0.59 12.96
CA LYS A 41 5.53 0.87 13.17
C LYS A 41 6.31 1.61 12.08
N ARG A 42 6.30 1.09 10.86
CA ARG A 42 7.06 1.61 9.71
C ARG A 42 6.18 1.70 8.48
N ASP A 43 6.47 2.67 7.62
CA ASP A 43 5.76 2.90 6.36
C ASP A 43 6.52 2.23 5.20
N PRO A 44 6.10 1.03 4.75
CA PRO A 44 6.80 0.31 3.69
C PRO A 44 6.66 1.00 2.33
N LEU A 45 5.66 1.84 2.09
CA LEU A 45 5.54 2.53 0.81
C LEU A 45 6.57 3.65 0.68
N THR A 46 6.86 4.34 1.78
CA THR A 46 7.96 5.32 1.84
C THR A 46 9.30 4.63 1.60
N GLU A 47 9.55 3.52 2.29
CA GLU A 47 10.78 2.73 2.12
C GLU A 47 10.93 2.19 0.68
N LEU A 48 9.84 1.74 0.06
CA LEU A 48 9.83 1.32 -1.34
C LEU A 48 10.05 2.50 -2.30
N ALA A 49 9.51 3.68 -2.00
CA ALA A 49 9.71 4.89 -2.82
C ALA A 49 11.18 5.32 -2.82
N GLU A 50 11.82 5.31 -1.66
CA GLU A 50 13.27 5.58 -1.52
C GLU A 50 14.08 4.55 -2.30
N ALA A 51 13.83 3.26 -2.08
CA ALA A 51 14.56 2.19 -2.75
C ALA A 51 14.35 2.19 -4.29
N CYS A 52 13.15 2.54 -4.77
CA CYS A 52 12.89 2.67 -6.20
C CYS A 52 13.62 3.88 -6.80
N ARG A 53 13.64 5.02 -6.09
CA ARG A 53 14.36 6.22 -6.51
C ARG A 53 15.86 5.96 -6.65
N ASP A 54 16.46 5.28 -5.67
CA ASP A 54 17.89 4.99 -5.65
C ASP A 54 18.31 4.04 -6.80
N GLU A 55 17.37 3.20 -7.27
CA GLU A 55 17.62 2.21 -8.32
C GLU A 55 17.09 2.64 -9.71
N GLY A 56 16.53 3.85 -9.82
CA GLY A 56 15.98 4.38 -11.07
C GLY A 56 14.71 3.66 -11.56
N LEU A 57 13.96 3.03 -10.66
CA LEU A 57 12.69 2.37 -10.94
C LEU A 57 11.52 3.35 -10.73
N ARG A 58 10.51 3.31 -11.61
CA ARG A 58 9.27 4.06 -11.39
C ARG A 58 8.39 3.32 -10.38
N LEU A 59 7.86 4.02 -9.38
CA LEU A 59 6.92 3.43 -8.43
C LEU A 59 5.47 3.84 -8.77
N GLY A 60 4.56 2.87 -8.73
CA GLY A 60 3.12 3.08 -8.84
C GLY A 60 2.37 2.41 -7.69
N PHE A 61 1.18 2.93 -7.38
CA PHE A 61 0.36 2.44 -6.29
C PHE A 61 -0.97 1.93 -6.81
N TYR A 62 -1.33 0.72 -6.39
CA TYR A 62 -2.68 0.21 -6.50
C TYR A 62 -3.46 0.62 -5.26
N TYR A 63 -4.68 1.11 -5.43
CA TYR A 63 -5.61 1.44 -4.34
C TYR A 63 -7.00 0.97 -4.72
N SER A 64 -7.65 0.17 -3.85
CA SER A 64 -9.06 -0.15 -4.06
C SER A 64 -9.95 1.01 -3.64
N GLN A 65 -10.37 1.80 -4.62
CA GLN A 65 -11.12 3.04 -4.41
C GLN A 65 -12.61 2.85 -4.15
N THR A 66 -13.17 1.69 -4.53
CA THR A 66 -14.61 1.41 -4.44
C THR A 66 -14.94 0.42 -3.33
N GLN A 67 -14.20 -0.67 -3.24
CA GLN A 67 -14.45 -1.73 -2.27
C GLN A 67 -13.58 -1.51 -1.03
N ASP A 68 -14.23 -1.56 0.12
CA ASP A 68 -13.61 -1.47 1.43
C ASP A 68 -14.46 -2.26 2.44
N TRP A 69 -14.00 -3.44 2.83
CA TRP A 69 -14.71 -4.34 3.74
C TRP A 69 -14.57 -3.91 5.21
N HIS A 70 -13.80 -2.85 5.49
CA HIS A 70 -13.69 -2.27 6.82
C HIS A 70 -14.60 -1.03 6.98
N GLU A 71 -15.03 -0.42 5.87
CA GLU A 71 -15.89 0.75 5.87
C GLU A 71 -17.36 0.34 5.69
N ARG A 72 -18.17 0.66 6.70
CA ARG A 72 -19.58 0.22 6.77
C ARG A 72 -20.40 0.59 5.54
N ASP A 73 -20.17 1.80 5.03
CA ASP A 73 -20.99 2.36 3.97
C ASP A 73 -20.37 2.13 2.57
N ALA A 74 -19.35 1.27 2.47
CA ALA A 74 -18.66 0.99 1.21
C ALA A 74 -19.42 0.02 0.30
N VAL A 75 -19.14 0.13 -1.00
CA VAL A 75 -19.80 -0.68 -2.03
C VAL A 75 -19.45 -2.16 -1.84
N GLY A 76 -20.48 -2.98 -1.63
CA GLY A 76 -20.35 -4.42 -1.52
C GLY A 76 -19.98 -4.92 -0.12
N ASN A 77 -19.97 -4.04 0.89
CA ASN A 77 -19.84 -4.45 2.28
C ASN A 77 -21.23 -4.77 2.85
N THR A 78 -21.48 -6.04 3.17
CA THR A 78 -22.81 -6.55 3.58
C THR A 78 -22.75 -7.44 4.82
N TRP A 79 -21.62 -7.45 5.54
CA TRP A 79 -21.34 -8.42 6.60
C TRP A 79 -21.37 -7.80 7.99
N ASP A 80 -21.55 -6.48 8.06
CA ASP A 80 -21.57 -5.57 9.19
C ASP A 80 -22.93 -4.87 9.35
#